data_AF-A0A1E7H525-F1
#
_entry.id   AF-A0A1E7H525-F1
#
_cell.length_a   1.000
_cell.length_b   1.000
_cell.length_c   1.000
_cell.angle_alpha   90.00
_cell.angle_beta   90.00
_cell.angle_gamma   90.00
#
_symmetry.space_group_name_H-M   'P 1'
#
loop_
_entity.id
_entity.type
_entity.pdbx_description
1 polymer ?
#
loop_
_entity_poly.entity_id
_entity_poly.type
_entity_poly.pdbx_seq_one_letter_code
_entity_poly.pdbx_strand_id
1 'polypeptide(L)'
;MGRCPYCDAELSNPVSVESRIIEEIPEPQPVIVTEYKIAHYTCPGCQREVVATDPDCPKEGIFGNNTIAQVAVLKFEERLPHRKIQNVLKRQYGLGICPATILDLTRRASDAVRSEYEEILDSIRGAKVLYVDETSIRVQGKKYWIWAFTTPTETFVVIRKSRGMKVLIEILTRRFTGIIVCDGWKPYAKFTNRIQRCWAHLLRESEDLAEKIAEAAPLHKALRRLYRRLNDALEEDPPPETRRQLWYMARATLRRWMRREYASEKVEKFIGKIENGFEYWFTFVLHSDVEPTNNRAERALREHVVQRKIIGTLRNEKGTSIHERIMTVLTTWAQRGLNSFQMLRLKLRLSG
;
A
#
# COMPACT_ATOMS: atom_id res chain seq x y z
N MET A 1 -28.26 -34.65 37.94
CA MET A 1 -29.63 -34.11 38.07
C MET A 1 -29.58 -32.97 39.07
N GLY A 2 -30.14 -31.81 38.72
CA GLY A 2 -30.11 -30.62 39.59
C GLY A 2 -31.28 -30.62 40.57
N ARG A 3 -31.21 -29.80 41.62
CA ARG A 3 -32.37 -29.44 42.44
C ARG A 3 -32.93 -28.09 42.00
N CYS A 4 -34.22 -27.88 42.19
CA CYS A 4 -34.87 -26.60 41.90
C CYS A 4 -34.32 -25.53 42.84
N PRO A 5 -33.73 -24.42 42.35
CA PRO A 5 -33.16 -23.40 43.23
C PRO A 5 -34.21 -22.62 44.04
N TYR A 6 -35.50 -22.82 43.78
CA TYR A 6 -36.60 -22.10 44.44
C TYR A 6 -37.34 -22.93 45.50
N CYS A 7 -37.42 -24.25 45.32
CA CYS A 7 -38.14 -25.14 46.25
C CYS A 7 -37.37 -26.41 46.62
N ASP A 8 -36.12 -26.54 46.15
CA ASP A 8 -35.20 -27.65 46.40
C ASP A 8 -35.70 -29.05 45.96
N ALA A 9 -36.84 -29.10 45.26
CA ALA A 9 -37.36 -30.34 44.67
C ALA A 9 -36.38 -30.92 43.63
N GLU A 10 -36.34 -32.24 43.51
CA GLU A 10 -35.49 -32.94 42.57
C GLU A 10 -35.95 -32.70 41.12
N LEU A 11 -35.05 -32.24 40.24
CA LEU A 11 -35.36 -32.00 38.83
C LEU A 11 -35.20 -33.29 38.02
N SER A 12 -36.25 -33.65 37.29
CA SER A 12 -36.26 -34.74 36.31
C SER A 12 -35.50 -34.37 35.02
N ASN A 13 -35.61 -35.21 33.99
CA ASN A 13 -35.03 -34.93 32.68
C ASN A 13 -35.47 -33.55 32.15
N PRO A 14 -34.56 -32.80 31.50
CA PRO A 14 -34.87 -31.49 30.96
C PRO A 14 -36.00 -31.59 29.92
N VAL A 15 -36.97 -30.69 30.00
CA VAL A 15 -38.11 -30.61 29.06
C VAL A 15 -37.66 -30.11 27.68
N SER A 16 -36.61 -29.29 27.63
CA SER A 16 -35.98 -28.80 26.40
C SER A 16 -34.50 -28.53 26.65
N VAL A 17 -33.68 -28.69 25.61
CA VAL A 17 -32.26 -28.34 25.63
C VAL A 17 -32.02 -27.31 24.53
N GLU A 18 -31.42 -26.18 24.90
CA GLU A 18 -31.01 -25.15 23.96
C GLU A 18 -29.48 -25.20 23.80
N SER A 19 -29.00 -25.25 22.55
CA SER A 19 -27.57 -25.11 22.25
C SER A 19 -27.20 -23.64 22.15
N ARG A 20 -26.21 -23.20 22.92
CA ARG A 20 -25.67 -21.84 22.85
C ARG A 20 -24.17 -21.86 22.59
N ILE A 21 -23.74 -21.21 21.52
CA ILE A 21 -22.33 -21.02 21.18
C ILE A 21 -21.90 -19.67 21.76
N ILE A 22 -20.85 -19.67 22.56
CA ILE A 22 -20.24 -18.46 23.14
C ILE A 22 -18.80 -18.40 22.64
N GLU A 23 -18.46 -17.33 21.93
CA GLU A 23 -17.09 -17.00 21.54
C GLU A 23 -16.56 -15.96 22.52
N GLU A 24 -15.54 -16.31 23.30
CA GLU A 24 -14.92 -15.46 24.32
C GLU A 24 -13.42 -15.35 24.07
N ILE A 25 -12.85 -14.17 24.32
CA ILE A 25 -11.40 -13.97 24.25
C ILE A 25 -10.74 -14.46 25.54
N PRO A 26 -9.57 -15.13 25.47
CA PRO A 26 -8.88 -15.57 26.67
C PRO A 26 -8.42 -14.37 27.50
N GLU A 27 -8.20 -14.61 28.80
CA GLU A 27 -7.49 -13.64 29.64
C GLU A 27 -6.10 -13.30 29.08
N PRO A 28 -5.58 -12.09 29.35
CA PRO A 28 -4.22 -11.69 29.01
C PRO A 28 -3.18 -12.79 29.35
N GLN A 29 -2.39 -13.18 28.34
CA GLN A 29 -1.44 -14.29 28.44
C GLN A 29 -0.06 -13.78 28.90
N PRO A 30 0.56 -14.33 29.95
CA PRO A 30 1.87 -13.86 30.39
C PRO A 30 2.96 -14.07 29.33
N VAL A 31 4.06 -13.33 29.45
CA VAL A 31 5.25 -13.55 28.61
C VAL A 31 5.87 -14.93 28.86
N ILE A 32 6.31 -15.57 27.79
CA ILE A 32 7.16 -16.78 27.86
C ILE A 32 8.61 -16.32 27.82
N VAL A 33 9.41 -16.79 28.78
CA VAL A 33 10.85 -16.53 28.86
C VAL A 33 11.59 -17.82 28.56
N THR A 34 12.47 -17.79 27.57
CA THR A 34 13.30 -18.93 27.17
C THR A 34 14.77 -18.53 27.28
N GLU A 35 15.54 -19.28 28.07
CA GLU A 35 16.99 -19.12 28.16
C GLU A 35 17.67 -19.95 27.08
N TYR A 36 18.44 -19.31 26.20
CA TYR A 36 19.29 -19.98 25.23
C TYR A 36 20.72 -20.06 25.76
N LYS A 37 21.29 -21.27 25.80
CA LYS A 37 22.72 -21.50 26.09
C LYS A 37 23.47 -21.64 24.78
N ILE A 38 24.06 -20.53 24.34
CA ILE A 38 24.75 -20.45 23.05
C ILE A 38 26.19 -20.96 23.22
N ALA A 39 26.53 -22.03 22.51
CA ALA A 39 27.89 -22.56 22.51
C ALA A 39 28.78 -21.78 21.53
N HIS A 40 29.97 -21.41 21.99
CA HIS A 40 31.01 -20.78 21.19
C HIS A 40 32.15 -21.79 21.01
N TYR A 41 32.57 -21.99 19.77
CA TYR A 41 33.62 -22.91 19.40
C TYR A 41 34.74 -22.16 18.69
N THR A 42 35.97 -22.65 18.83
CA THR A 42 37.08 -22.22 17.97
C THR A 42 37.32 -23.31 16.94
N CYS A 43 37.20 -22.96 15.65
CA CYS A 43 37.47 -23.92 14.57
C CYS A 43 38.95 -24.36 14.62
N PRO A 44 39.27 -25.66 14.76
CA PRO A 44 40.65 -26.09 14.91
C PRO A 44 41.49 -25.84 13.64
N GLY A 45 40.85 -25.82 12.47
CA GLY A 45 41.52 -25.62 11.18
C GLY A 45 41.85 -24.16 10.88
N CYS A 46 40.87 -23.25 10.98
CA CYS A 46 41.06 -21.85 10.59
C CYS A 46 41.09 -20.85 11.77
N GLN A 47 40.99 -21.32 13.01
CA GLN A 47 41.00 -20.53 14.25
C GLN A 47 39.90 -19.46 14.34
N ARG A 48 38.89 -19.50 13.45
CA ARG A 48 37.73 -18.61 13.52
C ARG A 48 36.75 -19.11 14.57
N GLU A 49 36.10 -18.16 15.23
CA GLU A 49 34.98 -18.44 16.12
C GLU A 49 33.77 -18.94 15.30
N VAL A 50 33.15 -20.01 15.80
CA VAL A 50 31.88 -20.55 15.32
C VAL A 50 30.91 -20.49 16.48
N VAL A 51 29.83 -19.72 16.31
CA VAL A 51 28.79 -19.56 17.33
C VAL A 51 27.60 -20.43 16.92
N ALA A 52 27.11 -21.26 17.83
CA ALA A 52 25.89 -22.04 17.59
C ALA A 52 24.70 -21.10 17.37
N THR A 53 23.81 -21.44 16.43
CA THR A 53 22.62 -20.64 16.14
C THR A 53 21.36 -21.48 16.29
N ASP A 54 20.27 -20.82 16.66
CA ASP A 54 18.93 -21.39 16.68
C ASP A 54 17.99 -20.41 15.96
N PRO A 55 17.16 -20.84 14.99
CA PRO A 55 16.27 -19.95 14.23
C PRO A 55 15.27 -19.16 15.09
N ASP A 56 14.92 -19.66 16.28
CA ASP A 56 14.03 -18.98 17.23
C ASP A 56 14.78 -18.10 18.24
N CYS A 57 16.11 -18.22 18.32
CA CYS A 57 16.95 -17.32 19.09
C CYS A 57 17.19 -16.01 18.33
N PRO A 58 16.80 -14.85 18.89
CA PRO A 58 17.04 -13.57 18.23
C PRO A 58 18.55 -13.27 18.11
N LYS A 59 18.99 -12.74 16.95
CA LYS A 59 20.37 -12.27 16.74
C LYS A 59 20.81 -11.15 17.68
N GLU A 60 19.86 -10.37 18.18
CA GLU A 60 20.15 -9.20 19.00
C GLU A 60 19.04 -8.95 20.03
N GLY A 61 19.43 -8.48 21.22
CA GLY A 61 18.51 -8.18 22.30
C GLY A 61 17.75 -9.38 22.86
N ILE A 62 16.78 -9.11 23.73
CA ILE A 62 16.08 -10.14 24.54
C ILE A 62 14.68 -10.50 24.03
N PHE A 63 14.22 -9.83 22.97
CA PHE A 63 12.87 -10.03 22.43
C PHE A 63 12.88 -11.02 21.28
N GLY A 64 12.09 -12.08 21.39
CA GLY A 64 11.93 -13.11 20.37
C GLY A 64 11.11 -12.66 19.15
N ASN A 65 11.10 -13.51 18.12
CA ASN A 65 10.52 -13.22 16.80
C ASN A 65 9.02 -12.84 16.86
N ASN A 66 8.24 -13.45 17.74
CA ASN A 66 6.81 -13.13 17.91
C ASN A 66 6.60 -11.68 18.37
N THR A 67 7.37 -11.24 19.36
CA THR A 67 7.25 -9.88 19.91
C THR A 67 7.63 -8.84 18.86
N ILE A 68 8.68 -9.10 18.09
CA ILE A 68 9.12 -8.22 17.00
C ILE A 68 8.04 -8.10 15.93
N ALA A 69 7.50 -9.24 15.46
CA ALA A 69 6.45 -9.28 14.46
C ALA A 69 5.18 -8.55 14.95
N GLN A 70 4.75 -8.81 16.19
CA GLN A 70 3.59 -8.15 16.79
C GLN A 70 3.76 -6.64 16.86
N VAL A 71 4.93 -6.16 17.28
CA VAL A 71 5.23 -4.73 17.35
C VAL A 71 5.18 -4.07 15.98
N ALA A 72 5.71 -4.73 14.94
CA ALA A 72 5.67 -4.21 13.58
C ALA A 72 4.22 -4.14 13.04
N VAL A 73 3.43 -5.21 13.19
CA VAL A 73 2.01 -5.22 12.78
C VAL A 73 1.22 -4.12 13.50
N LEU A 74 1.33 -4.05 14.83
CA LEU A 74 0.67 -3.00 15.62
C LEU A 74 1.08 -1.59 15.18
N LYS A 75 2.34 -1.40 14.76
CA LYS A 75 2.85 -0.10 14.35
C LYS A 75 2.36 0.33 12.96
N PHE A 76 2.36 -0.59 12.01
CA PHE A 76 2.24 -0.26 10.59
C PHE A 76 0.86 -0.60 10.02
N GLU A 77 0.24 -1.70 10.43
CA GLU A 77 -1.13 -2.07 10.00
C GLU A 77 -2.18 -1.44 10.92
N GLU A 78 -2.01 -1.60 12.23
CA GLU A 78 -2.91 -1.01 13.24
C GLU A 78 -2.60 0.46 13.54
N ARG A 79 -1.51 0.99 12.95
CA ARG A 79 -1.08 2.40 12.99
C ARG A 79 -0.91 2.97 14.40
N LEU A 80 -0.63 2.12 15.39
CA LEU A 80 -0.55 2.55 16.76
C LEU A 80 0.71 3.41 17.01
N PRO A 81 0.58 4.56 17.71
CA PRO A 81 1.73 5.27 18.26
C PRO A 81 2.50 4.37 19.25
N HIS A 82 3.81 4.56 19.42
CA HIS A 82 4.64 3.68 20.26
C HIS A 82 4.11 3.56 21.69
N ARG A 83 3.60 4.65 22.28
CA ARG A 83 2.98 4.62 23.62
C ARG A 83 1.72 3.74 23.67
N LYS A 84 0.94 3.67 22.59
CA LYS A 84 -0.23 2.79 22.52
C LYS A 84 0.18 1.33 22.36
N ILE A 85 1.22 1.05 21.57
CA ILE A 85 1.80 -0.30 21.48
C ILE A 85 2.30 -0.77 22.85
N GLN A 86 3.03 0.08 23.58
CA GLN A 86 3.44 -0.20 24.96
C GLN A 86 2.25 -0.56 25.86
N ASN A 87 1.17 0.21 25.80
CA ASN A 87 -0.03 -0.06 26.58
C ASN A 87 -0.70 -1.40 26.22
N VAL A 88 -0.78 -1.72 24.92
CA VAL A 88 -1.33 -2.99 24.44
C VAL A 88 -0.50 -4.17 24.96
N LEU A 89 0.83 -4.11 24.81
CA LEU A 89 1.72 -5.18 25.25
C LEU A 89 1.69 -5.37 26.77
N LYS A 90 1.64 -4.28 27.53
CA LYS A 90 1.49 -4.35 28.99
C LYS A 90 0.14 -4.96 29.40
N ARG A 91 -0.96 -4.56 28.75
CA ARG A 91 -2.31 -5.01 29.09
C ARG A 91 -2.56 -6.46 28.70
N GLN A 92 -2.08 -6.90 27.53
CA GLN A 92 -2.33 -8.24 27.00
C GLN A 92 -1.31 -9.27 27.47
N TYR A 93 -0.08 -8.84 27.77
CA TYR A 93 0.99 -9.78 28.10
C TYR A 93 1.75 -9.50 29.40
N GLY A 94 1.40 -8.43 30.11
CA GLY A 94 2.23 -7.94 31.21
C GLY A 94 3.61 -7.44 30.77
N LEU A 95 3.87 -7.34 29.46
CA LEU A 95 5.19 -7.03 28.94
C LEU A 95 5.53 -5.54 29.10
N GLY A 96 6.52 -5.26 29.95
CA GLY A 96 7.09 -3.93 30.16
C GLY A 96 8.12 -3.58 29.09
N ILE A 97 7.83 -2.56 28.28
CA ILE A 97 8.67 -2.14 27.15
C ILE A 97 8.59 -0.62 26.97
N CYS A 98 9.71 0.03 26.65
CA CYS A 98 9.74 1.47 26.42
C CYS A 98 9.61 1.84 24.92
N PRO A 99 9.21 3.09 24.58
CA PRO A 99 9.08 3.52 23.19
C PRO A 99 10.34 3.44 22.34
N ALA A 100 11.53 3.52 22.96
CA ALA A 100 12.81 3.38 22.27
C ALA A 100 13.05 1.93 21.83
N THR A 101 12.76 0.97 22.71
CA THR A 101 12.76 -0.46 22.37
C THR A 101 11.78 -0.77 21.26
N ILE A 102 10.57 -0.21 21.28
CA ILE A 102 9.57 -0.39 20.19
C ILE A 102 10.16 0.05 18.84
N LEU A 103 10.86 1.20 18.80
CA LEU A 103 11.53 1.66 17.58
C LEU A 103 12.65 0.71 17.14
N ASP A 104 13.37 0.11 18.08
CA ASP A 104 14.39 -0.87 17.75
C ASP A 104 13.77 -2.16 17.20
N LEU A 105 12.69 -2.67 17.80
CA LEU A 105 11.99 -3.85 17.28
C LEU A 105 11.44 -3.62 15.87
N THR A 106 10.94 -2.42 15.55
CA THR A 106 10.53 -2.11 14.17
C THR A 106 11.72 -2.03 13.21
N ARG A 107 12.90 -1.57 13.66
CA ARG A 107 14.14 -1.67 12.87
C ARG A 107 14.47 -3.13 12.56
N ARG A 108 14.42 -4.00 13.57
CA ARG A 108 14.72 -5.43 13.42
C ARG A 108 13.81 -6.11 12.42
N ALA A 109 12.51 -5.84 12.50
CA ALA A 109 11.55 -6.29 11.48
C ALA A 109 11.90 -5.76 10.08
N SER A 110 12.30 -4.48 9.98
CA SER A 110 12.68 -3.84 8.71
C SER A 110 13.94 -4.47 8.11
N ASP A 111 14.90 -4.85 8.95
CA ASP A 111 16.13 -5.51 8.51
C ASP A 111 15.84 -6.92 8.00
N ALA A 112 14.94 -7.67 8.65
CA ALA A 112 14.54 -9.02 8.25
C ALA A 112 13.80 -9.07 6.89
N VAL A 113 13.15 -7.98 6.47
CA VAL A 113 12.44 -7.90 5.19
C VAL A 113 13.22 -7.15 4.10
N ARG A 114 14.51 -6.85 4.34
CA ARG A 114 15.32 -6.05 3.42
C ARG A 114 15.48 -6.69 2.04
N SER A 115 15.76 -7.99 1.98
CA SER A 115 15.92 -8.69 0.70
C SER A 115 14.63 -8.65 -0.12
N GLU A 116 13.49 -8.87 0.52
CA GLU A 116 12.19 -8.84 -0.16
C GLU A 116 11.82 -7.42 -0.63
N TYR A 117 12.19 -6.39 0.12
CA TYR A 117 12.07 -5.00 -0.34
C TYR A 117 12.88 -4.74 -1.63
N GLU A 118 14.09 -5.29 -1.72
CA GLU A 118 14.96 -5.18 -2.90
C GLU A 118 14.42 -6.00 -4.09
N GLU A 119 13.92 -7.21 -3.84
CA GLU A 119 13.25 -8.05 -4.85
C GLU A 119 12.00 -7.36 -5.43
N ILE A 120 11.17 -6.73 -4.58
CA ILE A 120 10.01 -5.96 -5.03
C ILE A 120 10.44 -4.78 -5.90
N LEU A 121 11.50 -4.06 -5.53
CA LEU A 121 12.01 -2.96 -6.37
C LEU A 121 12.40 -3.44 -7.76
N ASP A 122 13.10 -4.57 -7.85
CA ASP A 122 13.51 -5.12 -9.14
C ASP A 122 12.33 -5.65 -9.96
N SER A 123 11.32 -6.24 -9.32
CA SER A 123 10.06 -6.60 -9.97
C SER A 123 9.32 -5.37 -10.53
N ILE A 124 9.23 -4.28 -9.75
CA ILE A 124 8.61 -3.02 -10.18
C ILE A 124 9.33 -2.42 -11.40
N ARG A 125 10.66 -2.53 -11.48
CA ARG A 125 11.44 -2.09 -12.65
C ARG A 125 11.14 -2.90 -13.91
N GLY A 126 10.71 -4.16 -13.76
CA GLY A 126 10.29 -5.04 -14.85
C GLY A 126 8.81 -4.99 -15.21
N ALA A 127 7.99 -4.20 -14.50
CA ALA A 127 6.54 -4.20 -14.66
C ALA A 127 6.09 -3.69 -16.04
N LYS A 128 5.18 -4.43 -16.69
CA LYS A 128 4.56 -4.02 -17.98
C LYS A 128 3.61 -2.84 -17.82
N VAL A 129 2.85 -2.83 -16.72
CA VAL A 129 1.92 -1.76 -16.34
C VAL A 129 2.19 -1.40 -14.90
N LEU A 130 2.39 -0.11 -14.64
CA LEU A 130 2.74 0.39 -13.32
C LEU A 130 1.88 1.60 -12.97
N TYR A 131 1.22 1.53 -11.83
CA TYR A 131 0.40 2.61 -11.30
C TYR A 131 1.25 3.43 -10.34
N VAL A 132 1.33 4.74 -10.56
CA VAL A 132 2.20 5.62 -9.78
C VAL A 132 1.43 6.82 -9.26
N ASP A 133 1.59 7.11 -7.98
CA ASP A 133 1.03 8.30 -7.33
C ASP A 133 1.94 8.74 -6.19
N GLU A 134 1.74 9.98 -5.73
CA GLU A 134 2.52 10.56 -4.67
C GLU A 134 1.74 11.56 -3.82
N THR A 135 2.01 11.54 -2.51
CA THR A 135 1.45 12.52 -1.58
C THR A 135 2.52 13.12 -0.69
N SER A 136 2.25 14.28 -0.09
CA SER A 136 3.22 14.95 0.76
C SER A 136 3.37 14.27 2.12
N ILE A 137 4.57 14.27 2.70
CA ILE A 137 4.80 13.80 4.07
C ILE A 137 5.82 14.72 4.75
N ARG A 138 5.80 14.82 6.08
CA ARG A 138 6.81 15.57 6.82
C ARG A 138 7.88 14.63 7.36
N VAL A 139 9.14 14.97 7.11
CA VAL A 139 10.32 14.33 7.70
C VAL A 139 11.13 15.42 8.39
N GLN A 140 11.31 15.31 9.71
CA GLN A 140 11.90 16.37 10.55
C GLN A 140 11.28 17.75 10.30
N GLY A 141 9.95 17.80 10.18
CA GLY A 141 9.22 19.04 9.91
C GLY A 141 9.34 19.58 8.47
N LYS A 142 10.24 19.05 7.65
CA LYS A 142 10.44 19.45 6.25
C LYS A 142 9.51 18.67 5.32
N LYS A 143 9.08 19.29 4.22
CA LYS A 143 8.21 18.65 3.21
C LYS A 143 9.01 17.65 2.36
N TYR A 144 8.52 16.43 2.35
CA TYR A 144 8.93 15.31 1.50
C TYR A 144 7.70 14.79 0.75
N TRP A 145 7.91 13.81 -0.12
CA TRP A 145 6.91 13.12 -0.89
C TRP A 145 7.06 11.63 -0.66
N ILE A 146 5.95 10.97 -0.32
CA ILE A 146 5.86 9.52 -0.33
C ILE A 146 5.27 9.10 -1.67
N TRP A 147 5.97 8.23 -2.35
CA TRP A 147 5.63 7.69 -3.66
C TRP A 147 5.20 6.25 -3.50
N ALA A 148 4.14 5.86 -4.21
CA ALA A 148 3.74 4.48 -4.37
C ALA A 148 3.87 4.09 -5.84
N PHE A 149 4.57 2.98 -6.09
CA PHE A 149 4.68 2.32 -7.38
C PHE A 149 4.02 0.96 -7.24
N THR A 150 2.88 0.74 -7.86
CA THR A 150 2.05 -0.44 -7.58
C THR A 150 1.64 -1.17 -8.85
N THR A 151 1.65 -2.50 -8.77
CA THR A 151 1.09 -3.44 -9.74
C THR A 151 -0.11 -4.13 -9.07
N PRO A 152 -0.81 -5.06 -9.75
CA PRO A 152 -1.88 -5.81 -9.10
C PRO A 152 -1.44 -6.60 -7.85
N THR A 153 -0.17 -7.02 -7.79
CA THR A 153 0.34 -7.95 -6.78
C THR A 153 1.40 -7.36 -5.86
N GLU A 154 1.96 -6.20 -6.18
CA GLU A 154 3.10 -5.61 -5.44
C GLU A 154 2.99 -4.10 -5.35
N THR A 155 3.53 -3.54 -4.26
CA THR A 155 3.62 -2.10 -4.07
C THR A 155 4.96 -1.75 -3.46
N PHE A 156 5.70 -0.89 -4.15
CA PHE A 156 6.95 -0.30 -3.67
C PHE A 156 6.75 1.14 -3.23
N VAL A 157 7.27 1.47 -2.04
CA VAL A 157 7.09 2.76 -1.40
C VAL A 157 8.43 3.41 -1.09
N VAL A 158 8.60 4.67 -1.51
CA VAL A 158 9.77 5.50 -1.14
C VAL A 158 9.39 6.91 -0.74
N ILE A 159 10.19 7.49 0.14
CA ILE A 159 10.04 8.83 0.67
C ILE A 159 11.24 9.66 0.20
N ARG A 160 10.97 10.68 -0.60
CA ARG A 160 12.00 11.55 -1.19
C ARG A 160 11.67 13.01 -1.01
N LYS A 161 12.70 13.86 -0.89
CA LYS A 161 12.51 15.32 -0.77
C LYS A 161 11.89 15.93 -2.03
N SER A 162 12.05 15.27 -3.17
CA SER A 162 11.56 15.75 -4.45
C SER A 162 10.29 15.03 -4.88
N ARG A 163 9.42 15.79 -5.52
CA ARG A 163 8.36 15.25 -6.36
C ARG A 163 8.84 15.01 -7.80
N GLY A 164 9.98 15.52 -8.24
CA GLY A 164 10.32 15.58 -9.68
C GLY A 164 10.69 14.24 -10.35
N MET A 165 10.87 14.30 -11.67
CA MET A 165 11.30 13.18 -12.55
C MET A 165 12.54 12.43 -12.01
N LYS A 166 13.41 13.09 -11.26
CA LYS A 166 14.59 12.44 -10.67
C LYS A 166 14.27 11.24 -9.79
N VAL A 167 13.10 11.22 -9.13
CA VAL A 167 12.66 10.06 -8.35
C VAL A 167 12.28 8.91 -9.27
N LEU A 168 11.57 9.20 -10.37
CA LEU A 168 11.27 8.17 -11.39
C LEU A 168 12.55 7.57 -11.98
N ILE A 169 13.57 8.39 -12.27
CA ILE A 169 14.87 7.90 -12.76
C ILE A 169 15.59 7.06 -11.68
N GLU A 170 15.55 7.48 -10.42
CA GLU A 170 16.16 6.74 -9.31
C GLU A 170 15.54 5.34 -9.16
N ILE A 171 14.21 5.27 -9.16
CA ILE A 171 13.48 4.04 -8.87
C ILE A 171 13.36 3.15 -10.11
N LEU A 172 12.86 3.69 -11.22
CA LEU A 172 12.55 2.92 -12.43
C LEU A 172 13.73 2.80 -13.39
N THR A 173 14.76 3.63 -13.23
CA THR A 173 15.89 3.77 -14.17
C THR A 173 15.44 4.28 -15.55
N ARG A 174 16.41 4.59 -16.43
CA ARG A 174 16.14 4.95 -17.83
C ARG A 174 15.72 3.76 -18.70
N ARG A 175 15.82 2.53 -18.17
CA ARG A 175 15.51 1.28 -18.89
C ARG A 175 14.06 0.84 -18.73
N PHE A 176 13.26 1.51 -17.91
CA PHE A 176 11.85 1.17 -17.75
C PHE A 176 11.09 1.35 -19.06
N THR A 177 10.41 0.29 -19.50
CA THR A 177 9.65 0.27 -20.76
C THR A 177 8.15 0.05 -20.56
N GLY A 178 7.69 -0.12 -19.31
CA GLY A 178 6.27 -0.29 -19.01
C GLY A 178 5.42 0.95 -19.25
N ILE A 179 4.11 0.77 -19.15
CA ILE A 179 3.11 1.83 -19.22
C ILE A 179 2.88 2.37 -17.80
N ILE A 180 2.98 3.69 -17.63
CA ILE A 180 2.66 4.35 -16.35
C ILE A 180 1.20 4.81 -16.34
N VAL A 181 0.43 4.34 -15.37
CA VAL A 181 -0.91 4.87 -15.06
C VAL A 181 -0.78 5.93 -13.97
N CYS A 182 -1.21 7.18 -14.22
CA CYS A 182 -1.03 8.29 -13.28
C CYS A 182 -2.11 9.39 -13.38
N ASP A 183 -2.07 10.36 -12.48
CA ASP A 183 -2.99 11.52 -12.43
C ASP A 183 -2.74 12.57 -13.55
N GLY A 184 -1.66 12.42 -14.31
CA GLY A 184 -1.30 13.31 -15.41
C GLY A 184 -0.37 14.46 -15.04
N TRP A 185 0.35 14.38 -13.92
CA TRP A 185 1.35 15.37 -13.56
C TRP A 185 2.55 15.44 -14.53
N LYS A 186 3.09 16.64 -14.77
CA LYS A 186 4.03 16.93 -15.90
C LYS A 186 5.29 16.04 -15.95
N PRO A 187 5.95 15.71 -14.83
CA PRO A 187 7.17 14.91 -14.84
C PRO A 187 7.01 13.46 -15.34
N TYR A 188 5.81 12.89 -15.29
CA TYR A 188 5.55 11.59 -15.90
C TYR A 188 5.78 11.63 -17.41
N ALA A 189 5.19 12.62 -18.09
CA ALA A 189 5.34 12.81 -19.54
C ALA A 189 6.77 13.21 -19.96
N LYS A 190 7.59 13.71 -19.03
CA LYS A 190 9.03 13.93 -19.28
C LYS A 190 9.84 12.64 -19.15
N PHE A 191 9.35 11.67 -18.39
CA PHE A 191 10.03 10.41 -18.15
C PHE A 191 9.75 9.39 -19.26
N THR A 192 8.49 9.27 -19.70
CA THR A 192 8.07 8.31 -20.73
C THR A 192 6.89 8.85 -21.55
N ASN A 193 6.73 8.34 -22.77
CA ASN A 193 5.55 8.57 -23.61
C ASN A 193 4.51 7.44 -23.47
N ARG A 194 4.81 6.37 -22.72
CA ARG A 194 3.91 5.24 -22.45
C ARG A 194 3.09 5.52 -21.20
N ILE A 195 2.03 6.31 -21.33
CA ILE A 195 1.23 6.78 -20.20
C ILE A 195 -0.25 6.51 -20.42
N GLN A 196 -0.94 6.12 -19.35
CA GLN A 196 -2.39 6.22 -19.21
C GLN A 196 -2.72 7.27 -18.14
N ARG A 197 -3.42 8.34 -18.51
CA ARG A 197 -3.92 9.32 -17.54
C ARG A 197 -5.24 8.87 -16.92
N CYS A 198 -5.39 9.13 -15.62
CA CYS A 198 -6.54 8.70 -14.85
C CYS A 198 -7.83 9.42 -15.28
N TRP A 199 -8.78 8.66 -15.84
CA TRP A 199 -10.11 9.15 -16.20
C TRP A 199 -10.93 9.62 -15.00
N ALA A 200 -10.75 9.00 -13.82
CA ALA A 200 -11.49 9.40 -12.63
C ALA A 200 -11.16 10.84 -12.19
N HIS A 201 -9.91 11.29 -12.37
CA HIS A 201 -9.55 12.68 -12.13
C HIS A 201 -10.16 13.63 -13.16
N LEU A 202 -10.14 13.24 -14.44
CA LEU A 202 -10.74 14.02 -15.52
C LEU A 202 -12.25 14.21 -15.31
N LEU A 203 -12.96 13.12 -14.95
CA LEU A 203 -14.39 13.14 -14.74
C LEU A 203 -14.78 13.97 -13.52
N ARG A 204 -14.10 13.80 -12.37
CA ARG A 204 -14.34 14.62 -11.17
C ARG A 204 -14.17 16.11 -11.44
N GLU A 205 -13.07 16.50 -12.10
CA GLU A 205 -12.84 17.91 -12.41
C GLU A 205 -13.88 18.47 -13.40
N SER A 206 -14.31 17.68 -14.39
CA SER A 206 -15.38 18.10 -15.29
C SER A 206 -16.75 18.21 -14.61
N GLU A 207 -17.02 17.38 -13.60
CA GLU A 207 -18.25 17.42 -12.80
C GLU A 207 -18.27 18.68 -11.93
N ASP A 208 -17.18 18.94 -11.19
CA ASP A 208 -17.00 20.15 -10.39
C ASP A 208 -17.16 21.44 -11.22
N LEU A 209 -16.73 21.42 -12.49
CA LEU A 209 -16.91 22.54 -13.42
C LEU A 209 -18.36 22.66 -13.89
N ALA A 210 -19.01 21.53 -14.22
CA ALA A 210 -20.40 21.50 -14.67
C ALA A 210 -21.39 21.97 -13.60
N GLU A 211 -21.10 21.74 -12.31
CA GLU A 211 -21.89 22.25 -11.20
C GLU A 211 -21.82 23.78 -11.06
N LYS A 212 -20.70 24.38 -11.47
CA LYS A 212 -20.41 25.82 -11.27
C LYS A 212 -20.61 26.66 -12.53
N ILE A 213 -20.56 26.03 -13.71
CA ILE A 213 -20.50 26.69 -15.01
C ILE A 213 -21.38 25.92 -15.99
N ALA A 214 -22.50 26.52 -16.41
CA ALA A 214 -23.47 25.87 -17.29
C ALA A 214 -22.85 25.41 -18.63
N GLU A 215 -21.89 26.16 -19.17
CA GLU A 215 -21.14 25.84 -20.39
C GLU A 215 -20.35 24.51 -20.29
N ALA A 216 -19.93 24.10 -19.08
CA ALA A 216 -19.20 22.86 -18.87
C ALA A 216 -20.11 21.61 -18.82
N ALA A 217 -21.42 21.77 -18.59
CA ALA A 217 -22.34 20.65 -18.43
C ALA A 217 -22.45 19.75 -19.69
N PRO A 218 -22.55 20.28 -20.93
CA PRO A 218 -22.49 19.46 -22.14
C PRO A 218 -21.17 18.69 -22.28
N LEU A 219 -20.03 19.33 -21.96
CA LEU A 219 -18.71 18.71 -22.01
C LEU A 219 -18.61 17.55 -21.02
N HIS A 220 -18.98 17.76 -19.76
CA HIS A 220 -19.00 16.70 -18.74
C HIS A 220 -19.87 15.51 -19.17
N LYS A 221 -21.10 15.77 -19.62
CA LYS A 221 -22.01 14.72 -20.13
C LYS A 221 -21.38 13.91 -21.26
N ALA A 222 -20.64 14.57 -22.16
CA ALA A 222 -19.97 13.91 -23.26
C ALA A 222 -18.77 13.07 -22.82
N LEU A 223 -17.94 13.58 -21.91
CA LEU A 223 -16.82 12.83 -21.32
C LEU A 223 -17.33 11.58 -20.59
N ARG A 224 -18.38 11.74 -19.76
CA ARG A 224 -18.99 10.62 -19.04
C ARG A 224 -19.58 9.58 -19.99
N ARG A 225 -20.27 10.00 -21.06
CA ARG A 225 -20.82 9.10 -22.07
C ARG A 225 -19.71 8.36 -22.83
N LEU A 226 -18.65 9.07 -23.22
CA LEU A 226 -17.51 8.48 -23.90
C LEU A 226 -16.81 7.45 -23.01
N TYR A 227 -16.55 7.80 -21.75
CA TYR A 227 -15.97 6.89 -20.77
C TYR A 227 -16.80 5.62 -20.58
N ARG A 228 -18.12 5.76 -20.36
CA ARG A 228 -19.01 4.62 -20.20
C ARG A 228 -18.99 3.72 -21.44
N ARG A 229 -19.21 4.31 -22.62
CA ARG A 229 -19.21 3.57 -23.89
C ARG A 229 -17.91 2.78 -24.11
N LEU A 230 -16.77 3.34 -23.73
CA LEU A 230 -15.48 2.64 -23.85
C LEU A 230 -15.37 1.48 -22.87
N ASN A 231 -15.78 1.65 -21.61
CA ASN A 231 -15.73 0.54 -20.65
C ASN A 231 -16.69 -0.58 -21.04
N ASP A 232 -17.93 -0.25 -21.39
CA ASP A 232 -18.94 -1.24 -21.83
C ASP A 232 -18.42 -2.03 -23.05
N ALA A 233 -17.81 -1.34 -24.03
CA ALA A 233 -17.28 -1.98 -25.23
C ALA A 233 -16.00 -2.80 -24.98
N LEU A 234 -15.29 -2.58 -23.86
CA LEU A 234 -14.05 -3.28 -23.52
C LEU A 234 -14.27 -4.41 -22.51
N GLU A 235 -15.48 -4.56 -21.96
CA GLU A 235 -15.82 -5.57 -20.95
C GLU A 235 -15.59 -7.00 -21.45
N GLU A 236 -15.94 -7.28 -22.70
CA GLU A 236 -15.74 -8.59 -23.35
C GLU A 236 -14.32 -8.79 -23.93
N ASP A 237 -13.37 -7.90 -23.63
CA ASP A 237 -12.01 -7.89 -24.17
C ASP A 237 -11.97 -8.08 -25.71
N PRO A 238 -12.48 -7.11 -26.48
CA PRO A 238 -12.63 -7.27 -27.91
C PRO A 238 -11.27 -7.39 -28.62
N PRO A 239 -11.23 -8.00 -29.82
CA PRO A 239 -10.00 -8.16 -30.58
C PRO A 239 -9.25 -6.85 -30.86
N PRO A 240 -7.93 -6.90 -31.11
CA PRO A 240 -7.09 -5.72 -31.33
C PRO A 240 -7.60 -4.77 -32.42
N GLU A 241 -8.27 -5.28 -33.46
CA GLU A 241 -8.81 -4.46 -34.53
C GLU A 241 -9.99 -3.60 -34.07
N THR A 242 -10.93 -4.18 -33.33
CA THR A 242 -12.04 -3.46 -32.69
C THR A 242 -11.51 -2.43 -31.69
N ARG A 243 -10.50 -2.78 -30.88
CA ARG A 243 -9.82 -1.84 -29.98
C ARG A 243 -9.23 -0.64 -30.72
N ARG A 244 -8.58 -0.86 -31.87
CA ARG A 244 -8.08 0.24 -32.72
C ARG A 244 -9.20 1.14 -33.23
N GLN A 245 -10.31 0.57 -33.70
CA GLN A 245 -11.48 1.35 -34.15
C GLN A 245 -12.07 2.20 -33.02
N LEU A 246 -12.25 1.62 -31.82
CA LEU A 246 -12.69 2.32 -30.62
C LEU A 246 -11.73 3.48 -30.27
N TRP A 247 -10.42 3.23 -30.34
CA TRP A 247 -9.40 4.23 -30.06
C TRP A 247 -9.47 5.43 -31.02
N TYR A 248 -9.60 5.19 -32.34
CA TYR A 248 -9.78 6.26 -33.33
C TYR A 248 -11.06 7.05 -33.09
N MET A 249 -12.18 6.35 -32.85
CA MET A 249 -13.49 6.96 -32.58
C MET A 249 -13.46 7.83 -31.31
N ALA A 250 -12.83 7.34 -30.26
CA ALA A 250 -12.70 8.07 -28.99
C ALA A 250 -11.87 9.34 -29.13
N ARG A 251 -10.73 9.25 -29.82
CA ARG A 251 -9.86 10.40 -30.12
C ARG A 251 -10.55 11.43 -30.99
N ALA A 252 -11.29 11.00 -32.03
CA ALA A 252 -12.08 11.90 -32.87
C ALA A 252 -13.18 12.62 -32.06
N THR A 253 -13.88 11.88 -31.20
CA THR A 253 -14.91 12.42 -30.30
C THR A 253 -14.32 13.48 -29.38
N LEU A 254 -13.20 13.19 -28.71
CA LEU A 254 -12.56 14.13 -27.80
C LEU A 254 -12.03 15.38 -28.54
N ARG A 255 -11.43 15.22 -29.73
CA ARG A 255 -11.00 16.34 -30.58
C ARG A 255 -12.12 17.31 -30.93
N ARG A 256 -13.32 16.79 -31.21
CA ARG A 256 -14.49 17.64 -31.50
C ARG A 256 -14.85 18.52 -30.30
N TRP A 257 -14.67 18.05 -29.08
CA TRP A 257 -14.93 18.85 -27.87
C TRP A 257 -13.81 19.85 -27.58
N MET A 258 -12.55 19.51 -27.85
CA MET A 258 -11.43 20.44 -27.69
C MET A 258 -11.50 21.63 -28.68
N ARG A 259 -12.02 21.42 -29.89
CA ARG A 259 -12.14 22.46 -30.92
C ARG A 259 -13.29 23.46 -30.72
N ARG A 260 -14.11 23.29 -29.69
CA ARG A 260 -15.18 24.25 -29.39
C ARG A 260 -14.57 25.48 -28.74
N GLU A 261 -15.20 26.62 -28.98
CA GLU A 261 -14.92 27.84 -28.22
C GLU A 261 -15.63 27.75 -26.87
N TYR A 262 -14.93 28.17 -25.82
CA TYR A 262 -15.45 28.21 -24.46
C TYR A 262 -15.27 29.63 -23.93
N ALA A 263 -16.35 30.29 -23.54
CA ALA A 263 -16.30 31.65 -23.01
C ALA A 263 -15.67 31.71 -21.61
N SER A 264 -15.76 30.63 -20.84
CA SER A 264 -15.20 30.59 -19.49
C SER A 264 -13.71 30.22 -19.50
N GLU A 265 -12.86 31.11 -18.96
CA GLU A 265 -11.43 30.86 -18.75
C GLU A 265 -11.17 29.56 -17.95
N LYS A 266 -12.06 29.20 -17.01
CA LYS A 266 -11.93 27.95 -16.23
C LYS A 266 -12.13 26.72 -17.11
N VAL A 267 -13.06 26.79 -18.07
CA VAL A 267 -13.33 25.69 -19.00
C VAL A 267 -12.25 25.61 -20.06
N GLU A 268 -11.76 26.74 -20.59
CA GLU A 268 -10.60 26.78 -21.48
C GLU A 268 -9.35 26.15 -20.84
N LYS A 269 -9.05 26.49 -19.57
CA LYS A 269 -7.94 25.86 -18.83
C LYS A 269 -8.11 24.35 -18.72
N PHE A 270 -9.34 23.87 -18.51
CA PHE A 270 -9.64 22.45 -18.45
C PHE A 270 -9.45 21.77 -19.82
N ILE A 271 -9.87 22.41 -20.91
CA ILE A 271 -9.60 21.93 -22.28
C ILE A 271 -8.09 21.88 -22.54
N GLY A 272 -7.34 22.93 -22.17
CA GLY A 272 -5.89 22.91 -22.28
C GLY A 272 -5.25 21.75 -21.50
N LYS A 273 -5.81 21.33 -20.36
CA LYS A 273 -5.37 20.13 -19.64
C LYS A 273 -5.65 18.85 -20.42
N ILE A 274 -6.82 18.74 -21.06
CA ILE A 274 -7.18 17.61 -21.93
C ILE A 274 -6.23 17.55 -23.12
N GLU A 275 -5.97 18.66 -23.79
CA GLU A 275 -5.05 18.78 -24.94
C GLU A 275 -3.64 18.34 -24.56
N ASN A 276 -3.11 18.85 -23.45
CA ASN A 276 -1.80 18.46 -22.91
C ASN A 276 -1.70 16.96 -22.56
N GLY A 277 -2.84 16.26 -22.45
CA GLY A 277 -2.91 14.83 -22.17
C GLY A 277 -3.40 13.99 -23.33
N PHE A 278 -3.61 14.59 -24.51
CA PHE A 278 -4.38 13.98 -25.58
C PHE A 278 -3.85 12.61 -26.02
N GLU A 279 -2.53 12.45 -26.03
CA GLU A 279 -1.86 11.19 -26.37
C GLU A 279 -1.98 10.10 -25.29
N TYR A 280 -2.42 10.44 -24.08
CA TYR A 280 -2.35 9.57 -22.91
C TYR A 280 -3.71 9.19 -22.33
N TRP A 281 -4.83 9.66 -22.87
CA TRP A 281 -6.16 9.36 -22.33
C TRP A 281 -6.66 7.96 -22.72
N PHE A 282 -6.21 7.39 -23.83
CA PHE A 282 -6.81 6.20 -24.44
C PHE A 282 -5.88 5.00 -24.55
N THR A 283 -4.76 5.00 -23.84
CA THR A 283 -3.80 3.87 -23.81
C THR A 283 -4.49 2.58 -23.34
N PHE A 284 -5.39 2.67 -22.36
CA PHE A 284 -6.22 1.55 -21.86
C PHE A 284 -7.12 0.91 -22.94
N VAL A 285 -7.48 1.65 -23.99
CA VAL A 285 -8.28 1.10 -25.09
C VAL A 285 -7.44 0.13 -25.93
N LEU A 286 -6.15 0.42 -26.10
CA LEU A 286 -5.22 -0.40 -26.89
C LEU A 286 -4.62 -1.57 -26.11
N HIS A 287 -4.58 -1.49 -24.77
CA HIS A 287 -3.93 -2.48 -23.92
C HIS A 287 -4.92 -2.99 -22.86
N SER A 288 -5.28 -4.28 -22.95
CA SER A 288 -6.23 -4.95 -22.03
C SER A 288 -5.80 -4.91 -20.56
N ASP A 289 -4.50 -4.98 -20.30
CA ASP A 289 -3.93 -5.01 -18.95
C ASP A 289 -3.88 -3.62 -18.27
N VAL A 290 -4.25 -2.55 -18.97
CA VAL A 290 -4.17 -1.17 -18.47
C VAL A 290 -5.55 -0.71 -18.04
N GLU A 291 -5.71 -0.35 -16.77
CA GLU A 291 -6.95 0.26 -16.29
C GLU A 291 -7.03 1.74 -16.68
N PRO A 292 -8.23 2.28 -16.93
CA PRO A 292 -8.39 3.70 -17.24
C PRO A 292 -8.19 4.62 -16.02
N THR A 293 -8.07 4.08 -14.81
CA THR A 293 -7.99 4.85 -13.56
C THR A 293 -6.76 4.49 -12.75
N ASN A 294 -6.27 5.43 -11.94
CA ASN A 294 -5.12 5.24 -11.05
C ASN A 294 -5.52 4.78 -9.64
N ASN A 295 -6.67 4.11 -9.51
CA ASN A 295 -7.26 3.75 -8.22
C ASN A 295 -6.35 2.83 -7.38
N ARG A 296 -5.46 2.08 -8.03
CA ARG A 296 -4.49 1.21 -7.34
C ARG A 296 -3.48 2.02 -6.54
N ALA A 297 -2.80 2.97 -7.18
CA ALA A 297 -1.81 3.81 -6.50
C ALA A 297 -2.46 4.72 -5.45
N GLU A 298 -3.64 5.28 -5.76
CA GLU A 298 -4.41 6.06 -4.79
C GLU A 298 -4.75 5.23 -3.53
N ARG A 299 -5.18 3.98 -3.70
CA ARG A 299 -5.47 3.06 -2.58
C ARG A 299 -4.21 2.73 -1.79
N ALA A 300 -3.09 2.42 -2.45
CA ALA A 300 -1.81 2.16 -1.80
C ALA A 300 -1.36 3.33 -0.91
N LEU A 301 -1.66 4.57 -1.32
CA LEU A 301 -1.33 5.76 -0.52
C LEU A 301 -2.28 6.05 0.65
N ARG A 302 -3.51 5.51 0.68
CA ARG A 302 -4.49 5.80 1.75
C ARG A 302 -3.94 5.44 3.12
N GLU A 303 -3.26 4.30 3.20
CA GLU A 303 -2.67 3.78 4.43
C GLU A 303 -1.69 4.79 5.04
N HIS A 304 -0.82 5.32 4.21
CA HIS A 304 0.15 6.35 4.57
C HIS A 304 -0.50 7.69 4.91
N VAL A 305 -1.57 8.08 4.21
CA VAL A 305 -2.29 9.32 4.48
C VAL A 305 -2.89 9.32 5.88
N VAL A 306 -3.50 8.22 6.29
CA VAL A 306 -4.07 8.07 7.64
C VAL A 306 -2.95 8.00 8.68
N GLN A 307 -1.91 7.19 8.45
CA GLN A 307 -0.79 7.09 9.39
C GLN A 307 -0.10 8.44 9.60
N ARG A 308 0.06 9.24 8.53
CA ARG A 308 0.57 10.62 8.58
C ARG A 308 -0.29 11.52 9.47
N LYS A 309 -1.63 11.38 9.45
CA LYS A 309 -2.53 12.15 10.32
C LYS A 309 -2.33 11.80 11.80
N ILE A 310 -1.96 10.55 12.11
CA ILE A 310 -1.73 10.07 13.49
C ILE A 310 -0.36 10.52 14.00
N ILE A 311 0.71 10.34 13.22
CA ILE A 311 2.09 10.57 13.69
C ILE A 311 2.59 12.00 13.44
N GLY A 312 1.98 12.73 12.51
CA GLY A 312 2.33 14.10 12.11
C GLY A 312 3.63 14.25 11.31
N THR A 313 4.72 13.58 11.72
CA THR A 313 6.03 13.61 11.05
C THR A 313 6.83 12.36 11.34
N LEU A 314 7.64 11.93 10.37
CA LEU A 314 8.78 11.04 10.61
C LEU A 314 9.93 11.86 11.19
N ARG A 315 10.68 11.31 12.16
CA ARG A 315 11.61 12.08 12.99
C ARG A 315 13.08 12.00 12.58
N ASN A 316 13.46 11.05 11.72
CA ASN A 316 14.84 10.87 11.25
C ASN A 316 14.87 9.94 10.03
N GLU A 317 16.02 9.84 9.39
CA GLU A 317 16.24 8.96 8.22
C GLU A 317 16.04 7.48 8.56
N LYS A 318 16.45 7.04 9.76
CA LYS A 318 16.22 5.67 10.24
C LYS A 318 14.73 5.31 10.25
N GLY A 319 13.88 6.19 10.78
CA GLY A 319 12.43 5.97 10.81
C GLY A 319 11.81 6.02 9.41
N THR A 320 12.38 6.82 8.50
CA THR A 320 11.99 6.85 7.09
C THR A 320 12.29 5.52 6.40
N SER A 321 13.51 4.99 6.51
CA SER A 321 13.88 3.73 5.86
C SER A 321 13.13 2.52 6.41
N ILE A 322 12.88 2.47 7.73
CA ILE A 322 12.04 1.45 8.35
C ILE A 322 10.63 1.50 7.76
N HIS A 323 10.06 2.71 7.62
CA HIS A 323 8.72 2.91 7.08
C HIS A 323 8.63 2.49 5.60
N GLU A 324 9.60 2.87 4.78
CA GLU A 324 9.68 2.46 3.36
C GLU A 324 9.67 0.94 3.21
N ARG A 325 10.57 0.25 3.93
CA ARG A 325 10.73 -1.20 3.84
C ARG A 325 9.51 -1.95 4.34
N ILE A 326 9.10 -1.66 5.59
CA ILE A 326 7.97 -2.38 6.20
C ILE A 326 6.70 -2.16 5.37
N MET A 327 6.36 -0.91 5.04
CA MET A 327 5.11 -0.67 4.33
C MET A 327 5.09 -1.24 2.91
N THR A 328 6.23 -1.25 2.21
CA THR A 328 6.37 -1.94 0.91
C THR A 328 6.03 -3.41 1.03
N VAL A 329 6.64 -4.10 2.00
CA VAL A 329 6.48 -5.54 2.18
C VAL A 329 5.08 -5.89 2.71
N LEU A 330 4.58 -5.19 3.72
CA LEU A 330 3.24 -5.43 4.28
C LEU A 330 2.13 -5.18 3.25
N THR A 331 2.23 -4.07 2.49
CA THR A 331 1.24 -3.76 1.43
C THR A 331 1.28 -4.84 0.35
N THR A 332 2.46 -5.30 -0.04
CA THR A 332 2.63 -6.37 -1.04
C THR A 332 2.05 -7.70 -0.54
N TRP A 333 2.29 -8.08 0.71
CA TRP A 333 1.70 -9.29 1.29
C TRP A 333 0.18 -9.20 1.35
N ALA A 334 -0.38 -8.06 1.77
CA ALA A 334 -1.82 -7.84 1.77
C ALA A 334 -2.42 -7.96 0.36
N GLN A 335 -1.77 -7.41 -0.67
CA GLN A 335 -2.19 -7.57 -2.08
C GLN A 335 -2.18 -9.03 -2.54
N ARG A 336 -1.26 -9.84 -2.04
CA ARG A 336 -1.14 -11.27 -2.31
C ARG A 336 -2.02 -12.15 -1.40
N GLY A 337 -2.79 -11.57 -0.49
CA GLY A 337 -3.63 -12.30 0.45
C GLY A 337 -2.86 -13.04 1.55
N LEU A 338 -1.62 -12.64 1.84
CA LEU A 338 -0.76 -13.26 2.84
C LEU A 338 -0.95 -12.61 4.22
N ASN A 339 -0.82 -13.41 5.28
CA ASN A 339 -0.89 -12.91 6.65
C ASN A 339 0.44 -12.28 7.09
N SER A 340 0.44 -10.96 7.25
CA SER A 340 1.63 -10.18 7.61
C SER A 340 2.34 -10.63 8.89
N PHE A 341 1.59 -11.02 9.93
CA PHE A 341 2.19 -11.49 11.17
C PHE A 341 2.96 -12.80 10.97
N GLN A 342 2.36 -13.77 10.27
CA GLN A 342 3.00 -15.04 9.95
C GLN A 342 4.23 -14.84 9.06
N MET A 343 4.12 -13.97 8.05
CA MET A 343 5.21 -13.67 7.13
C MET A 343 6.38 -12.96 7.82
N LEU A 344 6.13 -11.99 8.70
CA LEU A 344 7.19 -11.36 9.50
C LEU A 344 7.91 -12.38 10.38
N ARG A 345 7.17 -13.27 11.06
CA ARG A 345 7.77 -14.33 11.88
C ARG A 345 8.67 -15.24 11.05
N LEU A 346 8.21 -15.63 9.86
CA LEU A 346 9.00 -16.45 8.94
C LEU A 346 10.28 -15.71 8.52
N LYS A 347 10.19 -14.45 8.11
CA LYS A 347 11.36 -13.65 7.70
C LYS A 347 12.34 -13.42 8.85
N LEU A 348 11.84 -13.22 10.07
CA LEU A 348 12.68 -13.08 11.26
C LEU A 348 13.42 -14.37 11.60
N ARG A 349 12.78 -15.54 11.46
CA ARG A 349 13.43 -16.85 11.64
C ARG A 349 14.51 -17.12 10.60
N LEU A 350 14.25 -16.81 9.33
CA LEU A 350 15.20 -17.01 8.24
C LEU A 350 16.36 -16.00 8.28
N SER A 351 16.14 -14.85 8.91
CA SER A 351 17.18 -13.86 9.18
C SER A 351 17.95 -14.16 10.47
N GLY A 352 17.64 -15.26 11.16
CA GLY A 352 18.25 -15.76 12.41
C GLY A 352 19.61 -16.43 12.23
#